data_AF-A0A946QRT0-F1
#
_entry.id   AF-A0A946QRT0-F1
#
_cell.length_a   1.000
_cell.length_b   1.000
_cell.length_c   1.000
_cell.angle_alpha   90.00
_cell.angle_beta   90.00
_cell.angle_gamma   90.00
#
_symmetry.space_group_name_H-M   'P 1'
#
loop_
_entity.id
_entity.type
_entity.pdbx_description
1 polymer ?
#
loop_
_entity_poly.entity_id
_entity_poly.type
_entity_poly.pdbx_seq_one_letter_code
_entity_poly.pdbx_strand_id
1 'polypeptide(L)'
;MMDKDYSQWTKWIDRNSLNGIKYPGIYCIAISESDLSEQDFEWISKITYVGMTNSKAGLKGRLKQFDNTIIGKTGHSGADRFRFKYENYQDLVDKLYVSVCSFECDVKSNAPKDLRIMGKVVKFEYDCFAKYVEKFGNLPEFNDKSKSPKYSLTHK
;
A
#
# COMPACT_ATOMS: atom_id res chain seq x y z
N MET A 1 10.53 18.19 6.26
CA MET A 1 10.17 17.34 7.42
C MET A 1 9.46 16.11 6.87
N MET A 2 10.22 15.06 6.61
CA MET A 2 9.68 13.81 6.05
C MET A 2 10.41 12.60 6.65
N ASP A 3 10.80 12.71 7.92
CA ASP A 3 11.42 11.63 8.67
C ASP A 3 10.29 10.83 9.31
N LYS A 4 9.69 9.98 8.49
CA LYS A 4 8.74 8.97 8.94
C LYS A 4 9.29 7.62 8.55
N ASP A 5 9.58 6.83 9.57
CA ASP A 5 10.22 5.54 9.39
C ASP A 5 9.20 4.56 8.82
N TYR A 6 9.45 4.20 7.57
CA TYR A 6 8.85 3.03 6.97
C TYR A 6 9.51 1.78 7.57
N SER A 7 8.75 0.69 7.65
CA SER A 7 9.35 -0.60 7.92
C SER A 7 10.34 -0.97 6.82
N GLN A 8 11.26 -1.88 7.13
CA GLN A 8 11.98 -2.60 6.08
C GLN A 8 10.99 -3.26 5.12
N TRP A 9 11.44 -3.47 3.89
CA TRP A 9 10.72 -4.27 2.92
C TRP A 9 10.51 -5.68 3.49
N THR A 10 9.28 -6.16 3.39
CA THR A 10 8.86 -7.47 3.89
C THR A 10 8.15 -8.21 2.77
N LYS A 11 8.44 -9.51 2.60
CA LYS A 11 7.73 -10.35 1.64
C LYS A 11 6.23 -10.33 1.92
N TRP A 12 5.42 -10.36 0.88
CA TRP A 12 3.96 -10.27 1.03
C TRP A 12 3.40 -11.39 1.92
N ILE A 13 3.96 -12.59 1.84
CA ILE A 13 3.56 -13.73 2.69
C ILE A 13 3.68 -13.40 4.18
N ASP A 14 4.67 -12.58 4.55
CA ASP A 14 4.98 -12.19 5.93
C ASP A 14 4.31 -10.87 6.36
N ARG A 15 3.47 -10.25 5.52
CA ARG A 15 2.82 -8.95 5.82
C ARG A 15 2.10 -8.85 7.17
N ASN A 16 1.71 -9.98 7.77
CA ASN A 16 1.03 -10.04 9.05
C ASN A 16 1.97 -9.94 10.27
N SER A 17 3.29 -10.09 10.08
CA SER A 17 4.30 -9.94 11.13
C SER A 17 4.77 -8.50 11.33
N LEU A 18 4.46 -7.61 10.38
CA LEU A 18 4.86 -6.21 10.41
C LEU A 18 4.41 -5.49 11.69
N ASN A 19 5.32 -4.72 12.29
CA ASN A 19 5.03 -3.90 13.45
C ASN A 19 4.12 -2.71 13.09
N GLY A 20 3.29 -2.28 14.05
CA GLY A 20 2.42 -1.11 13.88
C GLY A 20 1.20 -1.31 12.97
N ILE A 21 0.99 -2.49 12.37
CA ILE A 21 -0.10 -2.71 11.40
C ILE A 21 -1.53 -2.60 11.98
N LYS A 22 -1.67 -2.58 13.31
CA LYS A 22 -2.95 -2.32 13.98
C LYS A 22 -3.42 -0.86 13.84
N TYR A 23 -2.51 0.05 13.50
CA TYR A 23 -2.77 1.48 13.38
C TYR A 23 -3.08 1.90 11.94
N PRO A 24 -3.67 3.10 11.73
CA PRO A 24 -3.75 3.69 10.40
C PRO A 24 -2.36 4.04 9.86
N GLY A 25 -2.27 4.32 8.56
CA GLY A 25 -1.00 4.70 7.95
C GLY A 25 -0.95 4.50 6.45
N ILE A 26 0.28 4.48 5.93
CA ILE A 26 0.62 4.26 4.51
C ILE A 26 1.22 2.88 4.34
N TYR A 27 0.99 2.28 3.18
CA TYR A 27 1.70 1.10 2.71
C TYR A 27 2.14 1.30 1.27
N CYS A 28 3.37 0.88 0.98
CA CYS A 28 3.97 0.86 -0.33
C CYS A 28 4.11 -0.60 -0.77
N ILE A 29 3.71 -0.90 -2.00
CA ILE A 29 3.83 -2.22 -2.63
C ILE A 29 4.86 -2.13 -3.73
N ALA A 30 5.82 -3.05 -3.71
CA ALA A 30 6.78 -3.23 -4.79
C ALA A 30 6.62 -4.61 -5.43
N ILE A 31 6.91 -4.69 -6.73
CA ILE A 31 7.04 -5.95 -7.47
C ILE A 31 8.49 -6.10 -7.89
N SER A 32 9.14 -7.21 -7.51
CA SER A 32 10.56 -7.42 -7.78
C SER A 32 10.87 -8.90 -7.98
N GLU A 33 11.66 -9.22 -9.01
CA GLU A 33 12.27 -10.55 -9.19
C GLU A 33 13.44 -10.78 -8.20
N SER A 34 14.10 -9.69 -7.78
CA SER A 34 15.16 -9.74 -6.77
C SER A 34 14.56 -9.60 -5.37
N ASP A 35 15.16 -10.28 -4.39
CA ASP A 35 14.73 -10.17 -2.99
C ASP A 35 14.96 -8.74 -2.47
N LEU A 36 13.89 -8.13 -1.94
CA LEU A 36 13.95 -6.84 -1.25
C LEU A 36 13.88 -6.99 0.26
N SER A 37 13.57 -8.18 0.78
CA SER A 37 13.29 -8.37 2.21
C SER A 37 14.45 -7.92 3.10
N GLU A 38 14.09 -7.39 4.28
CA GLU A 38 15.02 -6.90 5.31
C GLU A 38 15.86 -5.68 4.89
N GLN A 39 15.73 -5.19 3.65
CA GLN A 39 16.33 -3.95 3.23
C GLN A 39 15.50 -2.77 3.75
N ASP A 40 16.19 -1.70 4.12
CA ASP A 40 15.54 -0.45 4.50
C ASP A 40 14.69 0.09 3.35
N PHE A 41 13.61 0.80 3.70
CA PHE A 41 12.73 1.36 2.71
C PHE A 41 13.45 2.46 1.92
N GLU A 42 13.43 2.30 0.60
CA GLU A 42 13.87 3.31 -0.33
C GLU A 42 12.80 3.56 -1.39
N TRP A 43 12.76 4.80 -1.88
CA TRP A 43 11.97 5.12 -3.06
C TRP A 43 12.64 4.51 -4.28
N ILE A 44 12.14 3.34 -4.70
CA ILE A 44 12.61 2.58 -5.87
C ILE A 44 11.54 2.57 -6.96
N SER A 45 11.95 2.50 -8.23
CA SER A 45 11.01 2.46 -9.36
C SER A 45 10.12 1.22 -9.37
N LYS A 46 10.53 0.16 -8.65
CA LYS A 46 9.76 -1.08 -8.45
C LYS A 46 8.51 -0.90 -7.58
N ILE A 47 8.33 0.24 -6.92
CA ILE A 47 7.07 0.55 -6.21
C ILE A 47 5.99 0.76 -7.26
N THR A 48 4.97 -0.11 -7.24
CA THR A 48 3.86 -0.09 -8.19
C THR A 48 2.57 0.43 -7.58
N TYR A 49 2.51 0.53 -6.25
CA TYR A 49 1.33 1.08 -5.57
C TYR A 49 1.69 1.69 -4.20
N VAL A 50 1.09 2.84 -3.91
CA VAL A 50 1.02 3.45 -2.58
C VAL A 50 -0.45 3.58 -2.19
N GLY A 51 -0.79 3.21 -0.96
CA GLY A 51 -2.12 3.42 -0.42
C GLY A 51 -2.11 3.81 1.05
N MET A 52 -3.23 4.39 1.49
CA MET A 52 -3.46 4.75 2.88
C MET A 52 -4.65 4.05 3.53
N THR A 53 -4.73 4.14 4.84
CA THR A 53 -5.93 3.75 5.59
C THR A 53 -6.09 4.54 6.88
N ASN A 54 -7.30 5.04 7.13
CA ASN A 54 -7.79 5.49 8.44
C ASN A 54 -8.87 4.53 9.00
N SER A 55 -8.84 3.26 8.59
CA SER A 55 -9.86 2.28 8.99
C SER A 55 -9.67 1.77 10.42
N LYS A 56 -10.77 1.33 11.04
CA LYS A 56 -10.79 0.68 12.38
C LYS A 56 -9.91 -0.57 12.47
N ALA A 57 -9.64 -1.22 11.34
CA ALA A 57 -8.81 -2.42 11.27
C ALA A 57 -7.34 -2.11 10.93
N GLY A 58 -6.98 -0.83 10.82
CA GLY A 58 -5.63 -0.36 10.52
C GLY A 58 -5.11 -0.84 9.17
N LEU A 59 -3.78 -0.78 9.03
CA LEU A 59 -3.03 -1.35 7.91
C LEU A 59 -3.31 -2.84 7.73
N LYS A 60 -3.42 -3.62 8.81
CA LYS A 60 -3.71 -5.06 8.76
C LYS A 60 -4.99 -5.35 7.98
N GLY A 61 -6.08 -4.63 8.28
CA GLY A 61 -7.34 -4.78 7.57
C GLY A 61 -7.24 -4.39 6.10
N ARG A 62 -6.51 -3.31 5.80
CA ARG A 62 -6.30 -2.83 4.43
C ARG A 62 -5.47 -3.82 3.59
N LEU A 63 -4.38 -4.34 4.14
CA LEU A 63 -3.54 -5.36 3.50
C LEU A 63 -4.31 -6.67 3.28
N LYS A 64 -5.17 -7.08 4.23
CA LYS A 64 -6.07 -8.22 4.04
C LYS A 64 -7.08 -7.99 2.91
N GLN A 65 -7.65 -6.79 2.79
CA GLN A 65 -8.56 -6.46 1.68
C GLN A 65 -7.85 -6.47 0.33
N PHE A 66 -6.61 -5.98 0.29
CA PHE A 66 -5.76 -6.04 -0.89
C PHE A 66 -5.55 -7.50 -1.31
N ASP A 67 -5.08 -8.33 -0.38
CA ASP A 67 -4.81 -9.76 -0.58
C ASP A 67 -6.05 -10.54 -1.06
N ASN A 68 -7.18 -10.33 -0.38
CA ASN A 68 -8.47 -10.91 -0.78
C ASN A 68 -8.83 -10.55 -2.23
N THR A 69 -8.48 -9.35 -2.69
CA THR A 69 -8.84 -8.91 -4.04
C THR A 69 -7.93 -9.53 -5.09
N ILE A 70 -6.62 -9.60 -4.86
CA ILE A 70 -5.69 -10.24 -5.80
C ILE A 70 -5.90 -11.76 -5.90
N ILE A 71 -6.40 -12.44 -4.86
CA ILE A 71 -6.76 -13.87 -4.93
C ILE A 71 -8.14 -14.11 -5.58
N GLY A 72 -8.89 -13.06 -5.91
CA GLY A 72 -10.10 -13.17 -6.73
C GLY A 72 -11.41 -12.69 -6.08
N LYS A 73 -11.37 -12.19 -4.84
CA LYS A 73 -12.55 -11.53 -4.22
C LYS A 73 -12.62 -10.06 -4.67
N THR A 74 -13.59 -9.33 -4.15
CA THR A 74 -13.76 -7.89 -4.40
C THR A 74 -13.54 -7.10 -3.11
N GLY A 75 -13.34 -5.78 -3.24
CA GLY A 75 -13.32 -4.86 -2.08
C GLY A 75 -12.13 -3.93 -2.01
N HIS A 76 -11.10 -4.11 -2.86
CA HIS A 76 -9.94 -3.22 -2.88
C HIS A 76 -9.65 -2.67 -4.28
N SER A 77 -10.02 -1.40 -4.52
CA SER A 77 -10.00 -0.82 -5.87
C SER A 77 -8.62 -0.73 -6.54
N GLY A 78 -7.54 -0.60 -5.77
CA GLY A 78 -6.16 -0.64 -6.29
C GLY A 78 -5.72 -2.06 -6.63
N ALA A 79 -6.10 -3.03 -5.79
CA ALA A 79 -5.72 -4.44 -5.98
C ALA A 79 -6.46 -5.08 -7.16
N ASP A 80 -7.66 -4.58 -7.46
CA ASP A 80 -8.42 -4.98 -8.65
C ASP A 80 -7.68 -4.64 -9.97
N ARG A 81 -6.75 -3.68 -9.93
CA ARG A 81 -5.85 -3.37 -11.06
C ARG A 81 -4.64 -4.31 -11.12
N PHE A 82 -4.12 -4.75 -9.96
CA PHE A 82 -3.13 -5.83 -9.91
C PHE A 82 -3.72 -7.10 -10.50
N ARG A 83 -4.94 -7.47 -10.10
CA ARG A 83 -5.64 -8.65 -10.63
C ARG A 83 -5.83 -8.60 -12.14
N PHE A 84 -6.07 -7.41 -12.70
CA PHE A 84 -6.17 -7.25 -14.15
C PHE A 84 -4.87 -7.64 -14.86
N LYS A 85 -3.72 -7.24 -14.31
CA LYS A 85 -2.40 -7.52 -14.91
C LYS A 85 -1.87 -8.92 -14.54
N TYR A 86 -2.21 -9.39 -13.35
CA TYR A 86 -1.73 -10.63 -12.77
C TYR A 86 -2.93 -11.47 -12.32
N GLU A 87 -3.51 -12.21 -13.25
CA GLU A 87 -4.67 -13.05 -12.97
C GLU A 87 -4.32 -14.26 -12.10
N ASN A 88 -3.12 -14.79 -12.25
CA ASN A 88 -2.60 -15.85 -11.40
C ASN A 88 -1.99 -15.24 -10.12
N TYR A 89 -2.60 -15.57 -8.98
CA TYR A 89 -2.18 -15.11 -7.66
C TYR A 89 -0.72 -15.48 -7.33
N GLN A 90 -0.29 -16.70 -7.65
CA GLN A 90 1.03 -17.20 -7.25
C GLN A 90 2.15 -16.46 -7.99
N ASP A 91 1.96 -16.21 -9.28
CA ASP A 91 2.93 -15.49 -10.14
C ASP A 91 3.20 -14.06 -9.65
N LEU A 92 2.24 -13.48 -8.92
CA LEU A 92 2.36 -12.16 -8.32
C LEU A 92 2.95 -12.21 -6.90
N VAL A 93 2.39 -13.06 -6.03
CA VAL A 93 2.64 -12.99 -4.57
C VAL A 93 4.08 -13.32 -4.21
N ASP A 94 4.74 -14.20 -4.96
CA ASP A 94 6.16 -14.53 -4.76
C ASP A 94 7.09 -13.34 -5.05
N LYS A 95 6.59 -12.35 -5.79
CA LYS A 95 7.33 -11.15 -6.22
C LYS A 95 6.86 -9.89 -5.49
N LEU A 96 5.87 -10.01 -4.60
CA LEU A 96 5.31 -8.88 -3.87
C LEU A 96 6.07 -8.61 -2.58
N TYR A 97 6.39 -7.33 -2.39
CA TYR A 97 6.97 -6.81 -1.17
C TYR A 97 6.12 -5.65 -0.67
N VAL A 98 6.07 -5.50 0.64
CA VAL A 98 5.36 -4.41 1.30
C VAL A 98 6.25 -3.74 2.33
N SER A 99 6.12 -2.43 2.41
CA SER A 99 6.64 -1.63 3.51
C SER A 99 5.53 -0.72 4.03
N VAL A 100 5.47 -0.52 5.35
CA VAL A 100 4.41 0.26 6.00
C VAL A 100 4.97 1.40 6.82
N CYS A 101 4.23 2.51 6.87
CA CYS A 101 4.49 3.61 7.78
C CYS A 101 3.24 3.84 8.62
N SER A 102 3.31 3.51 9.91
CA SER A 102 2.17 3.56 10.83
C SER A 102 2.06 4.91 11.55
N PHE A 103 0.82 5.31 11.84
CA PHE A 103 0.48 6.54 12.54
C PHE A 103 -0.39 6.18 13.75
N GLU A 104 0.19 6.18 14.94
CA GLU A 104 -0.55 5.78 16.14
C GLU A 104 -1.60 6.83 16.53
N CYS A 105 -2.88 6.47 16.41
CA CYS A 105 -4.01 7.22 16.96
C CYS A 105 -5.23 6.30 17.14
N ASP A 106 -6.23 6.78 17.87
CA ASP A 106 -7.53 6.08 17.93
C ASP A 106 -8.45 6.58 16.82
N VAL A 107 -8.61 5.77 15.78
CA VAL A 107 -9.49 6.08 14.63
C VAL A 107 -10.99 6.04 14.96
N LYS A 108 -11.38 5.57 16.16
CA LYS A 108 -12.77 5.63 16.63
C LYS A 108 -13.06 6.91 17.40
N SER A 109 -12.02 7.63 17.80
CA SER A 109 -12.10 8.85 18.61
C SER A 109 -12.35 10.08 17.74
N ASN A 110 -13.20 10.98 18.23
CA ASN A 110 -13.40 12.33 17.68
C ASN A 110 -12.54 13.38 18.40
N ALA A 111 -11.59 12.96 19.25
CA ALA A 111 -10.70 13.91 19.91
C ALA A 111 -9.87 14.67 18.86
N PRO A 112 -9.67 16.00 19.01
CA PRO A 112 -8.94 16.79 18.02
C PRO A 112 -7.53 16.26 17.69
N LYS A 113 -6.87 15.59 18.63
CA LYS A 113 -5.56 14.96 18.40
C LYS A 113 -5.62 13.83 17.37
N ASP A 114 -6.63 12.97 17.45
CA ASP A 114 -6.76 11.79 16.60
C ASP A 114 -7.21 12.21 15.19
N LEU A 115 -8.15 13.15 15.11
CA LEU A 115 -8.57 13.76 13.84
C LEU A 115 -7.39 14.40 13.09
N ARG A 116 -6.50 15.11 13.81
CA ARG A 116 -5.29 15.71 13.21
C ARG A 116 -4.32 14.64 12.72
N ILE A 117 -4.14 13.53 13.44
CA ILE A 117 -3.26 12.43 13.00
C ILE A 117 -3.85 11.75 11.76
N MET A 118 -5.15 11.47 11.74
CA MET A 118 -5.82 10.94 10.54
C MET A 118 -5.71 11.89 9.34
N GLY A 119 -5.79 13.20 9.56
CA GLY A 119 -5.52 14.20 8.53
C GLY A 119 -4.07 14.15 8.02
N LYS A 120 -3.09 13.94 8.92
CA LYS A 120 -1.69 13.73 8.53
C LYS A 120 -1.50 12.48 7.67
N VAL A 121 -2.21 11.38 7.96
CA VAL A 121 -2.16 10.15 7.13
C VAL A 121 -2.59 10.46 5.71
N VAL A 122 -3.72 11.16 5.53
CA VAL A 122 -4.22 11.52 4.19
C VAL A 122 -3.25 12.46 3.47
N LYS A 123 -2.76 13.49 4.15
CA LYS A 123 -1.75 14.39 3.57
C LYS A 123 -0.50 13.60 3.14
N PHE A 124 -0.04 12.68 3.99
CA PHE A 124 1.17 11.92 3.75
C PHE A 124 1.05 10.98 2.53
N GLU A 125 -0.15 10.47 2.21
CA GLU A 125 -0.39 9.75 0.95
C GLU A 125 -0.10 10.61 -0.28
N TYR A 126 -0.56 11.87 -0.28
CA TYR A 126 -0.25 12.80 -1.37
C TYR A 126 1.22 13.18 -1.39
N ASP A 127 1.85 13.36 -0.22
CA ASP A 127 3.28 13.63 -0.16
C ASP A 127 4.09 12.44 -0.72
N CYS A 128 3.63 11.20 -0.52
CA CYS A 128 4.22 9.99 -1.14
C CYS A 128 4.12 10.02 -2.66
N PHE A 129 2.95 10.38 -3.20
CA PHE A 129 2.77 10.52 -4.65
C PHE A 129 3.68 11.61 -5.22
N ALA A 130 3.74 12.77 -4.55
CA ALA A 130 4.63 13.86 -4.95
C ALA A 130 6.09 13.39 -4.99
N LYS A 131 6.56 12.73 -3.92
CA LYS A 131 7.93 12.22 -3.84
C LYS A 131 8.26 11.18 -4.92
N TYR A 132 7.33 10.28 -5.22
CA TYR A 132 7.51 9.30 -6.29
C TYR A 132 7.56 9.98 -7.67
N VAL A 133 6.66 10.94 -7.94
CA VAL A 133 6.63 11.71 -9.20
C VAL A 133 7.88 12.57 -9.36
N GLU A 134 8.36 13.23 -8.31
CA GLU A 134 9.60 14.00 -8.32
C GLU A 134 10.80 13.12 -8.72
N LYS A 135 10.84 11.87 -8.25
CA LYS A 135 11.95 10.94 -8.50
C LYS A 135 11.87 10.21 -9.84
N PHE A 136 10.66 9.87 -10.31
CA PHE A 136 10.47 8.96 -11.45
C PHE A 136 9.63 9.55 -12.59
N GLY A 137 9.10 10.77 -12.43
CA GLY A 137 8.37 11.50 -13.46
C GLY A 137 6.95 11.00 -13.75
N ASN A 138 6.45 10.01 -12.99
CA ASN A 138 5.11 9.44 -13.15
C ASN A 138 4.55 8.96 -11.80
N LEU A 139 3.28 8.58 -11.76
CA LEU A 139 2.69 7.89 -10.60
C LEU A 139 3.10 6.41 -10.62
N PRO A 140 3.12 5.72 -9.46
CA PRO A 140 3.22 4.26 -9.43
C PRO A 140 2.13 3.65 -10.32
N GLU A 141 2.47 2.58 -11.05
CA GLU A 141 1.63 1.99 -12.09
C GLU A 141 0.16 1.90 -11.68
N PHE A 142 -0.14 1.23 -10.57
CA PHE A 142 -1.52 0.97 -10.14
C PHE A 142 -2.18 2.15 -9.42
N ASN A 143 -1.45 3.24 -9.18
CA ASN A 143 -2.02 4.54 -8.81
C ASN A 143 -2.38 5.39 -10.03
N ASP A 144 -1.76 5.17 -11.21
CA ASP A 144 -2.15 5.80 -12.47
C ASP A 144 -3.43 5.15 -13.03
N LYS A 145 -4.57 5.65 -12.54
CA LYS A 145 -5.89 5.11 -12.84
C LYS A 145 -6.24 5.14 -14.33
N SER A 146 -5.60 6.01 -15.10
CA SER A 146 -5.83 6.17 -16.54
C SER A 146 -5.18 5.06 -17.36
N LYS A 147 -4.10 4.44 -16.85
CA LYS A 147 -3.30 3.43 -17.55
C LYS A 147 -3.46 2.01 -17.04
N SER A 148 -4.01 1.83 -15.83
CA SER A 148 -4.12 0.49 -15.22
C SER A 148 -5.57 0.07 -15.06
N PRO A 149 -6.25 -0.55 -16.04
CA PRO A 149 -7.66 -0.90 -15.93
C PRO A 149 -7.97 -1.87 -14.77
N LYS A 150 -9.25 -1.98 -14.44
CA LYS A 150 -9.76 -2.80 -13.33
C LYS A 150 -10.32 -4.11 -13.86
N TYR A 151 -9.95 -5.23 -13.25
CA TYR A 151 -10.47 -6.56 -13.63
C TYR A 151 -12.00 -6.61 -13.60
N SER A 152 -12.60 -6.08 -12.52
CA SER A 152 -14.07 -6.06 -12.35
C SER A 152 -14.84 -5.26 -13.39
N LEU A 153 -14.17 -4.39 -14.16
CA LEU A 153 -14.81 -3.58 -15.21
C LEU A 153 -14.62 -4.14 -16.62
N THR A 154 -13.67 -5.06 -16.81
CA THR A 154 -13.30 -5.60 -18.13
C THR A 154 -13.78 -7.03 -18.34
N HIS A 155 -13.92 -7.83 -17.27
CA HIS A 155 -14.24 -9.26 -17.35
C HIS A 155 -15.65 -9.56 -16.79
N LYS A 156 -16.67 -8.89 -17.33
CA LYS A 156 -18.08 -9.14 -16.99
C LYS A 156 -18.64 -10.36 -17.72
#